data_AF-A0A3L7SML7-F1
#
_entry.id   AF-A0A3L7SML7-F1
#
_cell.length_a   1.000
_cell.length_b   1.000
_cell.length_c   1.000
_cell.angle_alpha   90.00
_cell.angle_beta   90.00
_cell.angle_gamma   90.00
#
_symmetry.space_group_name_H-M   'P 1'
#
loop_
_entity.id
_entity.type
_entity.pdbx_description
1 polymer ?
#
loop_
_entity_poly.entity_id
_entity_poly.type
_entity_poly.pdbx_seq_one_letter_code
_entity_poly.pdbx_strand_id
1 'polypeptide(L)'
;MLYQISMVLRKYGERDRANENLEQAIQIGNRYPEMTIQYLIVHIDARNTLAVEKDLQGKTDQSIELLTQAWETCLKIPVSIYHQNDFLNQEINVVSGNLSVYLSKSGLEESAQRILAQAAELRDRVMQSKNSEAGLLPTESR
;
A
#
# COMPACT_ATOMS: atom_id res chain seq x y z
N MET A 1 4.81 -9.68 13.28
CA MET A 1 6.01 -9.41 14.08
C MET A 1 7.22 -9.05 13.21
N LEU A 2 7.53 -9.83 12.15
CA LEU A 2 8.67 -9.59 11.25
C LEU A 2 8.76 -8.16 10.70
N TYR A 3 7.66 -7.59 10.23
CA TYR A 3 7.62 -6.20 9.76
C TYR A 3 8.04 -5.19 10.86
N GLN A 4 7.51 -5.32 12.07
CA GLN A 4 7.86 -4.43 13.18
C GLN A 4 9.34 -4.57 13.58
N ILE A 5 9.87 -5.80 13.56
CA ILE A 5 11.30 -6.06 13.76
C ILE A 5 12.13 -5.38 12.67
N SER A 6 11.70 -5.47 11.39
CA SER A 6 12.36 -4.79 10.28
C SER A 6 12.43 -3.27 10.47
N MET A 7 11.34 -2.64 10.94
CA MET A 7 11.32 -1.20 11.22
C MET A 7 12.33 -0.80 12.31
N VAL A 8 12.49 -1.63 13.34
CA VAL A 8 13.50 -1.41 14.37
C VAL A 8 14.91 -1.60 13.79
N LEU A 9 15.16 -2.67 13.05
CA LEU A 9 16.48 -2.94 12.43
C LEU A 9 16.91 -1.80 11.50
N ARG A 10 15.98 -1.26 10.68
CA ARG A 10 16.25 -0.08 9.84
C ARG A 10 16.70 1.14 10.64
N LYS A 11 16.09 1.39 11.81
CA LYS A 11 16.50 2.49 12.70
C LYS A 11 17.93 2.33 13.22
N TYR A 12 18.40 1.10 13.36
CA TYR A 12 19.77 0.78 13.77
C TYR A 12 20.75 0.60 12.60
N GLY A 13 20.32 0.86 11.36
CA GLY A 13 21.17 0.73 10.18
C GLY A 13 21.35 -0.71 9.67
N GLU A 14 20.70 -1.69 10.28
CA GLU A 14 20.77 -3.11 9.94
C GLU A 14 19.88 -3.44 8.72
N ARG A 15 20.17 -2.79 7.58
CA ARG A 15 19.30 -2.81 6.39
C ARG A 15 19.12 -4.21 5.78
N ASP A 16 20.18 -5.00 5.67
CA ASP A 16 20.09 -6.33 5.05
C ASP A 16 19.16 -7.25 5.83
N ARG A 17 19.36 -7.34 7.15
CA ARG A 17 18.49 -8.10 8.06
C ARG A 17 17.06 -7.56 8.08
N ALA A 18 16.90 -6.25 7.95
CA ALA A 18 15.57 -5.66 7.84
C ALA A 18 14.87 -6.09 6.54
N ASN A 19 15.59 -6.14 5.42
CA ASN A 19 15.06 -6.57 4.13
C ASN A 19 14.71 -8.06 4.14
N GLU A 20 15.54 -8.91 4.73
CA GLU A 20 15.22 -10.34 4.91
C GLU A 20 13.91 -10.53 5.69
N ASN A 21 13.70 -9.75 6.75
CA ASN A 21 12.46 -9.79 7.51
C ASN A 21 11.24 -9.30 6.70
N LEU A 22 11.41 -8.30 5.83
CA LEU A 22 10.34 -7.84 4.94
C LEU A 22 10.01 -8.92 3.89
N GLU A 23 11.02 -9.53 3.28
CA GLU A 23 10.84 -10.61 2.31
C GLU A 23 10.11 -11.80 2.94
N GLN A 24 10.48 -12.19 4.16
CA GLN A 24 9.76 -13.24 4.89
C GLN A 24 8.32 -12.84 5.24
N ALA A 25 8.09 -11.59 5.67
CA ALA A 25 6.73 -11.09 5.93
C ALA A 25 5.87 -11.15 4.67
N ILE A 26 6.43 -10.77 3.51
CA ILE A 26 5.75 -10.83 2.22
C ILE A 26 5.46 -12.28 1.82
N GLN A 27 6.43 -13.18 1.96
CA GLN A 27 6.25 -14.60 1.65
C GLN A 27 5.16 -15.25 2.50
N ILE A 28 5.11 -14.97 3.80
CA ILE A 28 4.03 -15.45 4.67
C ILE A 28 2.70 -14.88 4.19
N GLY A 29 2.67 -13.60 3.80
CA GLY A 29 1.43 -12.97 3.33
C GLY A 29 0.90 -13.56 2.02
N ASN A 30 1.81 -13.93 1.13
CA ASN A 30 1.43 -14.58 -0.12
C ASN A 30 0.86 -16.00 0.09
N ARG A 31 1.24 -16.71 1.16
CA ARG A 31 0.73 -18.05 1.47
C ARG A 31 -0.68 -18.06 2.05
N TYR A 32 -1.11 -16.94 2.60
CA TYR A 32 -2.38 -16.82 3.31
C TYR A 32 -3.10 -15.56 2.83
N PRO A 33 -3.77 -15.59 1.67
CA PRO A 33 -4.38 -14.40 1.09
C PRO A 33 -5.64 -13.93 1.84
N GLU A 34 -6.30 -14.81 2.59
CA GLU A 34 -7.49 -14.49 3.41
C GLU A 34 -7.10 -13.99 4.80
N MET A 35 -6.33 -12.91 4.84
CA MET A 35 -5.86 -12.34 6.09
C MET A 35 -6.72 -11.17 6.58
N THR A 36 -6.66 -10.91 7.88
CA THR A 36 -7.25 -9.72 8.49
C THR A 36 -6.78 -8.43 7.82
N ILE A 37 -7.58 -7.36 7.91
CA ILE A 37 -7.22 -6.03 7.38
C ILE A 37 -5.86 -5.55 7.92
N GLN A 38 -5.60 -5.78 9.22
CA GLN A 38 -4.33 -5.42 9.85
C GLN A 38 -3.12 -6.07 9.16
N TYR A 39 -3.30 -7.27 8.66
CA TYR A 39 -2.26 -7.97 7.95
C TYR A 39 -2.08 -7.46 6.52
N LEU A 40 -3.18 -7.19 5.81
CA LEU A 40 -3.12 -6.59 4.47
C LEU A 40 -2.36 -5.25 4.50
N ILE A 41 -2.61 -4.43 5.52
CA ILE A 41 -1.87 -3.19 5.79
C ILE A 41 -0.36 -3.45 5.88
N VAL A 42 0.04 -4.38 6.76
CA VAL A 42 1.45 -4.73 6.94
C VAL A 42 2.06 -5.27 5.65
N HIS A 43 1.28 -6.00 4.86
CA HIS A 43 1.73 -6.61 3.61
C HIS A 43 1.94 -5.58 2.50
N ILE A 44 1.06 -4.60 2.40
CA ILE A 44 1.18 -3.45 1.49
C ILE A 44 2.44 -2.66 1.83
N ASP A 45 2.58 -2.26 3.09
CA ASP A 45 3.70 -1.42 3.52
C ASP A 45 5.05 -2.16 3.45
N ALA A 46 5.07 -3.46 3.78
CA ALA A 46 6.27 -4.27 3.63
C ALA A 46 6.78 -4.29 2.18
N ARG A 47 5.87 -4.42 1.20
CA ARG A 47 6.21 -4.37 -0.23
C ARG A 47 6.67 -2.99 -0.65
N ASN A 48 5.98 -1.93 -0.22
CA ASN A 48 6.36 -0.56 -0.52
C ASN A 48 7.77 -0.23 0.01
N THR A 49 8.03 -0.56 1.28
CA THR A 49 9.34 -0.38 1.91
C THR A 49 10.44 -1.13 1.16
N LEU A 50 10.19 -2.39 0.81
CA LEU A 50 11.15 -3.20 0.07
C LEU A 50 11.37 -2.67 -1.35
N ALA A 51 10.32 -2.17 -2.02
CA ALA A 51 10.43 -1.60 -3.35
C ALA A 51 11.35 -0.38 -3.39
N VAL A 52 11.22 0.53 -2.42
CA VAL A 52 12.13 1.69 -2.30
C VAL A 52 13.59 1.22 -2.18
N GLU A 53 13.83 0.17 -1.40
CA GLU A 53 15.17 -0.38 -1.25
C GLU A 53 15.70 -1.01 -2.55
N LYS A 54 14.86 -1.76 -3.28
CA LYS A 54 15.27 -2.33 -4.57
C LYS A 54 15.60 -1.23 -5.57
N ASP A 55 14.85 -0.12 -5.61
CA ASP A 55 15.14 1.02 -6.49
C ASP A 55 16.45 1.70 -6.13
N LEU A 56 16.75 1.88 -4.83
CA LEU A 56 18.04 2.38 -4.35
C LEU A 56 19.23 1.49 -4.77
N GLN A 57 18.98 0.19 -4.97
CA GLN A 57 19.96 -0.76 -5.50
C GLN A 57 20.00 -0.79 -7.04
N GLY A 58 19.28 0.08 -7.72
CA GLY A 58 19.16 0.12 -9.18
C GLY A 58 18.27 -0.99 -9.77
N LYS A 59 17.51 -1.71 -8.94
CA LYS A 59 16.61 -2.80 -9.35
C LYS A 59 15.18 -2.28 -9.52
N THR A 60 15.01 -1.30 -10.41
CA THR A 60 13.72 -0.61 -10.61
C THR A 60 12.62 -1.59 -11.04
N ASP A 61 12.91 -2.58 -11.89
CA ASP A 61 11.90 -3.58 -12.32
C ASP A 61 11.33 -4.40 -11.15
N GLN A 62 12.19 -4.83 -10.20
CA GLN A 62 11.74 -5.52 -8.99
C GLN A 62 10.91 -4.61 -8.09
N SER A 63 11.21 -3.30 -8.12
CA SER A 63 10.48 -2.29 -7.35
C SER A 63 9.07 -2.10 -7.92
N ILE A 64 8.95 -2.05 -9.25
CA ILE A 64 7.67 -1.99 -9.95
C ILE A 64 6.85 -3.24 -9.66
N GLU A 65 7.45 -4.43 -9.68
CA GLU A 65 6.74 -5.68 -9.38
C GLU A 65 6.17 -5.68 -7.95
N LEU A 66 6.99 -5.30 -6.95
CA LEU A 66 6.56 -5.21 -5.56
C LEU A 66 5.41 -4.21 -5.38
N LEU A 67 5.52 -3.03 -5.98
CA LEU A 67 4.48 -2.00 -5.88
C LEU A 67 3.22 -2.36 -6.65
N THR A 68 3.33 -3.08 -7.77
CA THR A 68 2.18 -3.59 -8.51
C THR A 68 1.39 -4.58 -7.64
N GLN A 69 2.07 -5.52 -6.98
CA GLN A 69 1.41 -6.45 -6.05
C GLN A 69 0.80 -5.73 -4.83
N ALA A 70 1.46 -4.69 -4.33
CA ALA A 70 0.91 -3.85 -3.26
C ALA A 70 -0.36 -3.13 -3.73
N TRP A 71 -0.34 -2.58 -4.94
CA TRP A 71 -1.48 -1.90 -5.56
C TRP A 71 -2.67 -2.84 -5.78
N GLU A 72 -2.43 -4.03 -6.32
CA GLU A 72 -3.45 -5.07 -6.46
C GLU A 72 -4.07 -5.46 -5.11
N THR A 73 -3.28 -5.45 -4.04
CA THR A 73 -3.79 -5.69 -2.68
C THR A 73 -4.70 -4.56 -2.22
N CYS A 74 -4.32 -3.30 -2.45
CA CYS A 74 -5.16 -2.14 -2.18
C CYS A 74 -6.52 -2.24 -2.90
N LEU A 75 -6.52 -2.62 -4.17
CA LEU A 75 -7.74 -2.73 -4.98
C LEU A 75 -8.71 -3.84 -4.50
N LYS A 76 -8.23 -4.83 -3.75
CA LYS A 76 -9.05 -5.92 -3.20
C LYS A 76 -9.72 -5.55 -1.86
N ILE A 77 -9.26 -4.50 -1.19
CA ILE A 77 -9.82 -4.07 0.09
C ILE A 77 -11.17 -3.37 -0.15
N PRO A 78 -12.26 -3.75 0.54
CA PRO A 78 -13.54 -3.08 0.39
C PRO A 78 -13.47 -1.59 0.77
N VAL A 79 -14.15 -0.73 0.00
CA VAL A 79 -14.15 0.73 0.20
C VAL A 79 -14.60 1.13 1.62
N SER A 80 -15.54 0.39 2.22
CA SER A 80 -16.00 0.63 3.60
C SER A 80 -14.89 0.50 4.64
N ILE A 81 -13.87 -0.32 4.38
CA ILE A 81 -12.72 -0.48 5.28
C ILE A 81 -11.80 0.75 5.23
N TYR A 82 -11.64 1.35 4.05
CA TYR A 82 -10.85 2.58 3.88
C TYR A 82 -11.46 3.76 4.63
N HIS A 83 -12.79 3.82 4.75
CA HIS A 83 -13.43 4.84 5.60
C HIS A 83 -12.80 4.81 6.99
N GLN A 84 -12.79 3.63 7.59
CA GLN A 84 -12.49 3.41 9.00
C GLN A 84 -10.99 3.39 9.32
N ASN A 85 -10.13 3.57 8.31
CA ASN A 85 -8.69 3.38 8.46
C ASN A 85 -7.90 4.43 7.67
N ASP A 86 -7.49 5.50 8.34
CA ASP A 86 -6.70 6.58 7.73
C ASP A 86 -5.32 6.12 7.26
N PHE A 87 -4.73 5.09 7.89
CA PHE A 87 -3.47 4.51 7.43
C PHE A 87 -3.63 3.91 6.02
N LEU A 88 -4.68 3.11 5.79
CA LEU A 88 -4.98 2.57 4.46
C LEU A 88 -5.21 3.66 3.41
N ASN A 89 -5.84 4.78 3.79
CA ASN A 89 -5.99 5.92 2.89
C ASN A 89 -4.64 6.54 2.49
N GLN A 90 -3.68 6.59 3.41
CA GLN A 90 -2.33 7.05 3.11
C GLN A 90 -1.59 6.05 2.20
N GLU A 91 -1.75 4.74 2.42
CA GLU A 91 -1.11 3.70 1.60
C GLU A 91 -1.54 3.77 0.13
N ILE A 92 -2.79 4.12 -0.17
CA ILE A 92 -3.22 4.38 -1.56
C ILE A 92 -2.30 5.42 -2.22
N ASN A 93 -2.02 6.53 -1.53
CA ASN A 93 -1.21 7.62 -2.09
C ASN A 93 0.25 7.23 -2.23
N VAL A 94 0.81 6.59 -1.21
CA VAL A 94 2.23 6.21 -1.19
C VAL A 94 2.51 5.16 -2.26
N VAL A 95 1.72 4.09 -2.32
CA VAL A 95 1.90 3.00 -3.29
C VAL A 95 1.69 3.50 -4.71
N SER A 96 0.58 4.20 -4.98
CA SER A 96 0.27 4.70 -6.33
C SER A 96 1.30 5.73 -6.81
N GLY A 97 1.77 6.61 -5.92
CA GLY A 97 2.80 7.59 -6.23
C GLY A 97 4.16 6.95 -6.53
N ASN A 98 4.65 6.05 -5.67
CA ASN A 98 5.91 5.35 -5.90
C ASN A 98 5.85 4.50 -7.18
N LEU A 99 4.73 3.81 -7.42
CA LEU A 99 4.54 2.98 -8.61
C LEU A 99 4.56 3.84 -9.87
N SER A 100 3.83 4.96 -9.86
CA SER A 100 3.82 5.93 -10.95
C SER A 100 5.22 6.47 -11.26
N VAL A 101 5.97 6.89 -10.22
CA VAL A 101 7.34 7.38 -10.39
C VAL A 101 8.24 6.32 -11.02
N TYR A 102 8.20 5.07 -10.54
CA TYR A 102 9.06 4.01 -11.07
C TYR A 102 8.65 3.57 -12.47
N LEU A 103 7.36 3.53 -12.78
CA LEU A 103 6.87 3.30 -14.15
C LEU A 103 7.37 4.39 -15.10
N SER A 104 7.27 5.67 -14.72
CA SER A 104 7.79 6.78 -15.54
C SER A 104 9.31 6.70 -15.70
N LYS A 105 10.08 6.35 -14.64
CA LYS A 105 11.53 6.10 -14.74
C LYS A 105 11.87 5.02 -15.78
N SER A 106 11.04 3.99 -15.90
CA SER A 106 11.19 2.92 -16.88
C SER A 106 10.58 3.24 -18.25
N GLY A 107 10.13 4.47 -18.49
CA GLY A 107 9.53 4.91 -19.77
C GLY A 107 8.09 4.47 -19.99
N LEU A 108 7.41 3.94 -18.97
CA LEU A 108 6.04 3.43 -19.02
C LEU A 108 5.01 4.50 -18.62
N GLU A 109 5.09 5.67 -19.26
CA GLU A 109 4.34 6.86 -18.87
C GLU A 109 2.81 6.67 -18.89
N GLU A 110 2.27 5.98 -19.90
CA GLU A 110 0.84 5.68 -19.94
C GLU A 110 0.40 4.82 -18.74
N SER A 111 1.23 3.87 -18.32
CA SER A 111 0.93 3.02 -17.17
C SER A 111 0.98 3.84 -15.90
N ALA A 112 1.97 4.73 -15.76
CA ALA A 112 2.08 5.64 -14.63
C ALA A 112 0.83 6.52 -14.48
N GLN A 113 0.32 7.08 -15.58
CA GLN A 113 -0.89 7.90 -15.59
C GLN A 113 -2.14 7.09 -15.24
N ARG A 114 -2.26 5.85 -15.77
CA ARG A 114 -3.37 4.96 -15.42
C ARG A 114 -3.41 4.65 -13.92
N ILE A 115 -2.26 4.40 -13.29
CA ILE A 115 -2.18 4.15 -11.85
C ILE A 115 -2.69 5.36 -11.05
N LEU A 116 -2.25 6.57 -11.41
CA LEU A 116 -2.71 7.79 -10.73
C LEU A 116 -4.21 8.05 -10.93
N ALA A 117 -4.75 7.77 -12.11
CA ALA A 117 -6.18 7.89 -12.40
C ALA A 117 -7.01 6.89 -11.57
N GLN A 118 -6.59 5.62 -11.51
CA GLN A 118 -7.24 4.62 -10.66
C GLN A 118 -7.18 5.00 -9.18
N ALA A 119 -6.06 5.55 -8.71
CA ALA A 119 -5.94 6.02 -7.34
C ALA A 119 -6.87 7.22 -7.04
N ALA A 120 -7.06 8.12 -8.01
CA ALA A 120 -8.03 9.20 -7.88
C ALA A 120 -9.47 8.67 -7.76
N GLU A 121 -9.85 7.76 -8.66
CA GLU A 121 -11.18 7.14 -8.62
C GLU A 121 -11.44 6.40 -7.30
N LEU A 122 -10.46 5.63 -6.81
CA LEU A 122 -10.59 4.95 -5.52
C LEU A 122 -10.78 5.93 -4.36
N ARG A 123 -10.01 7.02 -4.32
CA ARG A 123 -10.16 8.06 -3.29
C ARG A 123 -11.53 8.73 -3.35
N ASP A 124 -12.03 9.02 -4.55
CA ASP A 124 -13.36 9.62 -4.72
C ASP A 124 -14.45 8.68 -4.18
N ARG A 125 -14.34 7.37 -4.46
CA ARG A 125 -15.26 6.36 -3.91
C ARG A 125 -15.19 6.29 -2.39
N VAL A 126 -14.00 6.37 -1.79
CA VAL A 126 -13.84 6.42 -0.33
C VAL A 126 -14.50 7.66 0.25
N MET A 127 -14.31 8.83 -0.36
CA MET A 127 -14.91 10.08 0.10
C MET A 127 -16.44 10.08 -0.02
N GLN A 128 -16.98 9.55 -1.12
CA GLN A 128 -18.43 9.39 -1.29
C GLN A 128 -19.01 8.46 -0.23
N SER A 129 -18.35 7.33 0.05
CA SER A 129 -18.76 6.41 1.12
C SER A 129 -18.79 7.09 2.49
N LYS A 130 -17.78 7.93 2.80
CA LYS A 130 -17.73 8.71 4.05
C LYS A 130 -18.93 9.65 4.19
N ASN A 131 -19.28 10.36 3.11
CA ASN A 131 -20.38 11.31 3.11
C ASN A 131 -21.75 10.64 3.22
N SER A 132 -21.94 9.49 2.56
CA SER A 132 -23.20 8.74 2.64
C SER A 132 -23.48 8.18 4.05
N GLU A 133 -22.46 7.71 4.76
CA GLU A 133 -22.61 7.24 6.15
C GLU A 133 -22.86 8.39 7.13
N ALA A 134 -22.21 9.54 6.95
CA ALA A 134 -22.44 10.72 7.78
C ALA A 134 -23.86 11.29 7.66
N GLY A 135 -24.49 11.16 6.49
CA GLY A 135 -25.87 11.60 6.24
C GLY A 135 -26.95 10.69 6.84
N LEU A 136 -26.59 9.51 7.37
CA LEU A 136 -27.50 8.55 8.00
C LEU A 136 -27.58 8.68 9.53
N LEU A 137 -26.79 9.56 10.15
CA LEU A 137 -26.92 9.82 11.58
C LEU A 137 -28.25 10.55 11.83
N PRO A 138 -29.17 9.98 12.62
CA PRO A 138 -30.41 10.67 12.94
C PRO A 138 -30.06 11.96 13.67
N THR A 139 -30.50 13.08 13.12
CA THR A 139 -30.53 14.35 13.85
C THR A 139 -31.51 14.15 15.00
N GLU A 140 -30.98 13.83 16.19
CA GLU A 140 -31.76 13.83 17.42
C GLU A 140 -32.42 15.21 17.55
N SER A 141 -33.70 15.24 17.21
CA SER A 141 -34.56 16.40 17.36
C SER A 141 -34.95 16.47 18.83
N ARG A 142 -34.54 17.58 19.46
CA ARG A 142 -34.75 17.95 20.86
C ARG A 142 -36.22 17.94 21.29
#